data_AF-A0A936VU29-F1
#
_entry.id   AF-A0A936VU29-F1
#
_cell.length_a   1.000
_cell.length_b   1.000
_cell.length_c   1.000
_cell.angle_alpha   90.00
_cell.angle_beta   90.00
_cell.angle_gamma   90.00
#
_symmetry.space_group_name_H-M   'P 1'
#
loop_
_entity.id
_entity.type
_entity.pdbx_description
1 polymer ?
#
loop_
_entity_poly.entity_id
_entity_poly.type
_entity_poly.pdbx_seq_one_letter_code
_entity_poly.pdbx_strand_id
1 'polypeptide(L)'
;MERHLNFLRFLLVNVGIVLNLTTGYAQWIDQFSQSTLNAAWEGDKGHFTISNNQLKLSSTAAGTSQLFRRIDMQDSMEWSFYLQMGFATSATNFIRIFLAKDSLDETLGKSYYLEIGEMVTQIDGNFIQEIKQIVNY
;
A
#
# COMPACT_ATOMS: atom_id res chain seq x y z
N MET A 1 29.24 -10.31 50.40
CA MET A 1 29.60 -10.39 48.96
C MET A 1 28.38 -10.70 48.10
N GLU A 2 27.57 -11.70 48.46
CA GLU A 2 26.38 -12.15 47.69
C GLU A 2 25.30 -11.08 47.48
N ARG A 3 25.05 -10.22 48.47
CA ARG A 3 24.07 -9.12 48.36
C ARG A 3 24.36 -8.15 47.20
N HIS A 4 25.64 -7.86 46.95
CA HIS A 4 26.06 -6.99 45.85
C HIS A 4 25.97 -7.70 44.50
N LEU A 5 26.21 -9.02 44.47
CA LEU A 5 26.10 -9.82 43.25
C LEU A 5 24.65 -9.99 42.78
N ASN A 6 23.71 -10.14 43.71
CA ASN A 6 22.27 -10.22 43.40
C ASN A 6 21.70 -8.88 42.91
N PHE A 7 22.18 -7.77 43.47
CA PHE A 7 21.82 -6.43 43.00
C PHE A 7 22.31 -6.17 41.58
N LEU A 8 23.54 -6.58 41.25
CA LEU A 8 24.10 -6.49 39.90
C LEU A 8 23.32 -7.35 38.87
N ARG A 9 22.92 -8.56 39.25
CA ARG A 9 22.09 -9.43 38.40
C ARG A 9 20.72 -8.80 38.12
N PHE A 10 20.08 -8.23 39.15
CA PHE A 10 18.84 -7.50 39.00
C PHE A 10 19.00 -6.28 38.07
N LEU A 11 20.07 -5.51 38.25
CA LEU A 11 20.37 -4.36 37.38
C LEU A 11 20.55 -4.78 35.91
N LEU A 12 21.30 -5.85 35.66
CA LEU A 12 21.57 -6.35 34.30
C LEU A 12 20.30 -6.86 33.60
N VAL A 13 19.40 -7.53 34.32
CA VAL A 13 18.11 -8.00 33.78
C VAL A 13 17.22 -6.81 33.39
N ASN A 14 17.15 -5.77 34.23
CA ASN A 14 16.36 -4.59 33.93
C ASN A 14 16.95 -3.77 32.77
N VAL A 15 18.28 -3.61 32.71
CA VAL A 15 18.94 -2.93 31.58
C VAL A 15 18.72 -3.68 30.26
N GLY A 16 18.72 -5.02 30.27
CA GLY A 16 18.41 -5.82 29.08
C GLY A 16 16.97 -5.68 28.58
N ILE A 17 16.00 -5.51 29.49
CA ILE A 17 14.58 -5.30 29.12
C ILE A 17 14.37 -3.92 28.48
N VAL A 18 15.08 -2.88 28.95
CA VAL A 18 14.96 -1.51 28.42
C VAL A 18 15.61 -1.35 27.03
N LEU A 19 16.51 -2.27 26.63
CA LEU A 19 17.24 -2.21 25.35
C LEU A 19 16.52 -2.86 24.16
N ASN A 20 15.36 -3.49 24.35
CA ASN A 20 14.55 -4.06 23.26
C ASN A 20 13.57 -3.03 22.67
N LEU A 21 14.04 -1.82 22.37
CA LEU A 21 13.29 -0.84 21.59
C LEU A 21 13.42 -1.20 20.11
N THR A 22 12.69 -2.22 19.67
CA THR A 22 12.50 -2.46 18.24
C THR A 22 11.63 -1.34 17.69
N THR A 23 12.24 -0.40 16.96
CA THR A 23 11.49 0.52 16.11
C THR A 23 10.77 -0.30 15.04
N GLY A 24 9.45 -0.48 15.20
CA GLY A 24 8.61 -1.06 14.16
C GLY A 24 8.47 -0.08 13.01
N TYR A 25 8.77 -0.51 11.79
CA TYR A 25 8.39 0.23 10.59
C TYR A 25 6.88 0.04 10.38
N ALA A 26 6.07 0.91 10.98
CA ALA A 26 4.61 0.86 10.87
C ALA A 26 4.07 1.40 9.53
N GLN A 27 4.97 1.79 8.61
CA GLN A 27 4.60 2.36 7.32
C GLN A 27 5.31 1.64 6.18
N TRP A 28 4.56 1.33 5.13
CA TRP A 28 5.12 0.84 3.88
C TRP A 28 5.11 1.96 2.83
N ILE A 29 6.22 2.05 2.10
CA ILE A 29 6.41 3.01 1.00
C ILE A 29 7.07 2.24 -0.14
N ASP A 30 6.50 2.33 -1.34
CA ASP A 30 7.13 1.86 -2.57
C ASP A 30 7.27 3.03 -3.54
N GLN A 31 8.50 3.42 -3.83
CA GLN A 31 8.82 4.52 -4.74
C GLN A 31 9.07 4.04 -6.18
N PHE A 32 8.90 2.73 -6.45
CA PHE A 32 9.18 2.12 -7.75
C PHE A 32 10.57 2.50 -8.31
N SER A 33 11.58 2.60 -7.43
CA SER A 33 12.93 3.02 -7.79
C SER A 33 13.78 1.91 -8.43
N GLN A 34 13.25 0.69 -8.48
CA GLN A 34 13.88 -0.48 -9.08
C GLN A 34 13.26 -0.77 -10.45
N SER A 35 13.94 -1.60 -11.26
CA SER A 35 13.43 -2.01 -12.57
C SER A 35 12.30 -3.05 -12.51
N THR A 36 12.11 -3.69 -11.36
CA THR A 36 11.11 -4.76 -11.18
C THR A 36 10.24 -4.53 -9.95
N LEU A 37 8.99 -4.99 -10.01
CA LEU A 37 8.07 -4.95 -8.88
C LEU A 37 8.62 -5.71 -7.66
N ASN A 38 8.42 -5.14 -6.48
CA ASN A 38 8.73 -5.80 -5.22
C ASN A 38 7.97 -7.14 -5.11
N ALA A 39 8.61 -8.17 -4.54
CA ALA A 39 8.04 -9.50 -4.36
C ALA A 39 6.75 -9.53 -3.51
N ALA A 40 6.51 -8.48 -2.71
CA ALA A 40 5.30 -8.35 -1.90
C ALA A 40 4.04 -8.00 -2.71
N TRP A 41 4.19 -7.58 -3.97
CA TRP A 41 3.07 -7.42 -4.89
C TRP A 41 2.66 -8.76 -5.50
N GLU A 42 1.35 -8.94 -5.66
CA GLU A 42 0.69 -10.14 -6.14
C GLU A 42 -0.40 -9.78 -7.18
N GLY A 43 -0.88 -10.79 -7.91
CA GLY A 43 -1.81 -10.60 -9.03
C GLY A 43 -1.11 -10.60 -10.38
N ASP A 44 -1.62 -9.80 -11.32
CA ASP A 44 -1.22 -9.75 -12.73
C ASP A 44 0.08 -8.99 -12.94
N LYS A 45 1.16 -9.35 -12.24
CA LYS A 45 2.46 -8.64 -12.29
C LYS A 45 2.98 -8.41 -13.70
N GLY A 46 2.72 -9.33 -14.63
CA GLY A 46 3.13 -9.20 -16.03
C GLY A 46 2.42 -8.10 -16.81
N HIS A 47 1.30 -7.58 -16.30
CA HIS A 47 0.59 -6.45 -16.91
C HIS A 47 1.14 -5.09 -16.48
N PHE A 48 2.10 -5.05 -15.55
CA PHE A 48 2.64 -3.81 -15.01
C PHE A 48 4.15 -3.72 -15.24
N THR A 49 4.61 -2.51 -15.56
CA THR A 49 6.04 -2.19 -15.74
C THR A 49 6.42 -0.99 -14.90
N ILE A 50 7.69 -0.92 -14.50
CA ILE A 50 8.23 0.25 -13.81
C ILE A 50 9.08 1.05 -14.78
N SER A 51 8.80 2.34 -14.90
CA SER A 51 9.56 3.28 -15.72
C SER A 51 9.48 4.68 -15.13
N ASN A 52 10.61 5.39 -15.04
CA ASN A 52 10.72 6.73 -14.46
C ASN A 52 10.12 6.82 -13.05
N ASN A 53 10.41 5.84 -12.19
CA ASN A 53 9.90 5.77 -10.81
C ASN A 53 8.36 5.71 -10.72
N GLN A 54 7.71 5.20 -11.75
CA GLN A 54 6.26 5.04 -11.81
C GLN A 54 5.89 3.61 -12.19
N LEU A 55 4.92 3.05 -11.49
CA LEU A 55 4.25 1.83 -11.90
C LEU A 55 3.23 2.15 -13.00
N LYS A 56 3.31 1.46 -14.13
CA LYS A 56 2.46 1.70 -15.30
C LYS A 56 1.78 0.40 -15.75
N LEU A 57 0.49 0.48 -16.01
CA LEU A 57 -0.24 -0.57 -16.71
C LEU A 57 0.24 -0.63 -18.16
N SER A 58 0.63 -1.83 -18.61
CA SER A 58 1.15 -2.11 -19.95
C SER A 58 0.48 -3.34 -20.59
N SER A 59 -0.71 -3.72 -20.13
CA SER A 59 -1.51 -4.76 -20.79
C SER A 59 -1.91 -4.32 -22.21
N THR A 60 -1.80 -5.22 -23.18
CA THR A 60 -2.16 -4.98 -24.58
C THR A 60 -3.57 -5.50 -24.94
N ALA A 61 -4.17 -6.31 -24.06
CA ALA A 61 -5.49 -6.87 -24.24
C ALA A 61 -6.53 -6.10 -23.42
N ALA A 62 -7.74 -5.97 -23.97
CA ALA A 62 -8.88 -5.47 -23.21
C ALA A 62 -9.22 -6.44 -22.07
N GLY A 63 -9.46 -5.91 -20.87
CA GLY A 63 -9.80 -6.71 -19.70
C GLY A 63 -9.41 -6.02 -18.39
N THR A 64 -9.54 -6.77 -17.30
CA THR A 64 -9.15 -6.31 -15.96
C THR A 64 -7.71 -6.71 -15.68
N SER A 65 -6.94 -5.80 -15.08
CA SER A 65 -5.60 -6.09 -14.55
C SER A 65 -5.56 -5.69 -13.09
N GLN A 66 -5.18 -6.62 -12.23
CA GLN A 66 -5.17 -6.39 -10.79
C GLN A 66 -3.76 -6.58 -10.23
N LEU A 67 -3.33 -5.62 -9.43
CA LEU A 67 -2.15 -5.74 -8.58
C LEU A 67 -2.55 -5.41 -7.15
N PHE A 68 -2.14 -6.24 -6.20
CA PHE A 68 -2.44 -6.03 -4.79
C PHE A 68 -1.29 -6.48 -3.90
N ARG A 69 -1.34 -6.06 -2.64
CA ARG A 69 -0.43 -6.52 -1.60
C ARG A 69 -1.24 -6.80 -0.35
N ARG A 70 -0.89 -7.87 0.36
CA ARG A 70 -1.45 -8.14 1.69
C ARG A 70 -0.86 -7.18 2.71
N ILE A 71 -1.73 -6.63 3.54
CA ILE A 71 -1.38 -5.69 4.61
C ILE A 71 -1.98 -6.17 5.92
N ASP A 72 -1.28 -5.92 7.03
CA ASP A 72 -1.82 -6.12 8.37
C ASP A 72 -2.59 -4.87 8.78
N MET A 73 -3.90 -5.01 8.86
CA MET A 73 -4.82 -3.90 9.16
C MET A 73 -4.57 -3.38 10.58
N GLN A 74 -4.49 -2.06 10.71
CA GLN A 74 -4.32 -1.35 11.97
C GLN A 74 -5.54 -0.48 12.26
N ASP A 75 -5.72 -0.05 13.51
CA ASP A 75 -6.86 0.78 13.95
C ASP A 75 -7.04 2.06 13.11
N SER A 76 -5.93 2.64 12.65
CA SER A 76 -5.89 3.80 11.76
C SER A 76 -4.86 3.60 10.66
N MET A 77 -5.23 3.88 9.43
CA MET A 77 -4.34 3.78 8.27
C MET A 77 -4.44 5.02 7.37
N GLU A 78 -3.31 5.43 6.79
CA GLU A 78 -3.23 6.50 5.80
C GLU A 78 -2.64 5.95 4.49
N TRP A 79 -3.29 6.28 3.37
CA TRP A 79 -2.76 6.01 2.03
C TRP A 79 -2.40 7.34 1.39
N SER A 80 -1.16 7.45 0.89
CA SER A 80 -0.70 8.55 0.04
C SER A 80 -0.06 7.98 -1.22
N PHE A 81 -0.56 8.41 -2.37
CA PHE A 81 -0.03 8.03 -3.68
C PHE A 81 -0.37 9.10 -4.71
N TYR A 82 0.40 9.09 -5.80
CA TYR A 82 0.12 9.87 -7.01
C TYR A 82 -0.47 8.94 -8.06
N LEU A 83 -1.53 9.40 -8.72
CA LEU A 83 -2.14 8.70 -9.85
C LEU A 83 -2.14 9.60 -11.07
N GLN A 84 -1.79 9.03 -12.22
CA GLN A 84 -1.91 9.67 -13.53
C GLN A 84 -2.71 8.74 -14.46
N MET A 85 -3.78 9.26 -15.06
CA MET A 85 -4.56 8.53 -16.06
C MET A 85 -4.14 8.96 -17.46
N GLY A 86 -3.64 8.00 -18.25
CA GLY A 86 -3.24 8.20 -19.64
C GLY A 86 -4.32 7.85 -20.66
N PHE A 87 -5.57 7.66 -20.22
CA PHE A 87 -6.70 7.26 -21.06
C PHE A 87 -7.97 8.03 -20.68
N ALA A 88 -8.91 8.10 -21.62
CA ALA A 88 -10.24 8.66 -21.35
C ALA A 88 -11.03 7.70 -20.47
N THR A 89 -11.48 8.19 -19.31
CA THR A 89 -12.30 7.41 -18.37
C THR A 89 -13.72 7.23 -18.89
N SER A 90 -14.32 6.09 -18.59
CA SER A 90 -15.72 5.80 -18.90
C SER A 90 -16.27 4.78 -17.90
N ALA A 91 -17.57 4.48 -18.00
CA ALA A 91 -18.23 3.42 -17.22
C ALA A 91 -17.58 2.04 -17.38
N THR A 92 -16.83 1.80 -18.47
CA THR A 92 -16.14 0.53 -18.73
C THR A 92 -14.62 0.66 -18.78
N ASN A 93 -14.08 1.86 -18.57
CA ASN A 93 -12.66 2.14 -18.55
C ASN A 93 -12.33 3.04 -17.36
N PHE A 94 -12.05 2.41 -16.23
CA PHE A 94 -11.87 3.08 -14.95
C PHE A 94 -10.76 2.43 -14.15
N ILE A 95 -10.27 3.15 -13.15
CA ILE A 95 -9.36 2.63 -12.14
C ILE A 95 -10.13 2.52 -10.83
N ARG A 96 -10.01 1.36 -10.18
CA ARG A 96 -10.49 1.15 -8.82
C ARG A 96 -9.31 0.81 -7.91
N ILE A 97 -9.06 1.64 -6.91
CA ILE A 97 -8.00 1.46 -5.92
C ILE A 97 -8.65 1.01 -4.62
N PHE A 98 -8.48 -0.26 -4.30
CA PHE A 98 -8.90 -0.80 -3.01
C PHE A 98 -7.86 -0.44 -1.94
N LEU A 99 -8.29 0.33 -0.94
CA LEU A 99 -7.48 0.70 0.22
C LEU A 99 -7.41 -0.46 1.22
N ALA A 100 -8.56 -1.11 1.42
CA ALA A 100 -8.69 -2.34 2.20
C ALA A 100 -9.78 -3.22 1.59
N LYS A 101 -9.51 -4.54 1.54
CA LYS A 101 -10.43 -5.56 1.04
C LYS A 101 -10.21 -6.85 1.85
N ASP A 102 -11.28 -7.42 2.40
CA ASP A 102 -11.22 -8.63 3.22
C ASP A 102 -11.17 -9.94 2.40
N SER A 103 -11.70 -9.92 1.18
CA SER A 103 -11.73 -11.07 0.27
C SER A 103 -11.25 -10.67 -1.13
N LEU A 104 -10.53 -11.56 -1.82
CA LEU A 104 -10.23 -11.36 -3.24
C LEU A 104 -11.47 -11.56 -4.12
N ASP A 105 -12.43 -12.37 -3.68
CA ASP A 105 -13.71 -12.56 -4.35
C ASP A 105 -14.49 -11.23 -4.38
N GLU A 106 -14.88 -10.76 -5.56
CA GLU A 106 -15.63 -9.50 -5.73
C GLU A 106 -17.08 -9.59 -5.26
N THR A 107 -17.61 -10.80 -5.06
CA THR A 107 -18.98 -11.02 -4.61
C THR A 107 -19.13 -11.12 -3.10
N LEU A 108 -18.00 -11.18 -2.38
CA LEU A 108 -17.95 -11.40 -0.95
C LEU A 108 -17.21 -10.28 -0.23
N GLY A 109 -17.65 -10.00 0.99
CA GLY A 109 -16.90 -9.20 1.95
C GLY A 109 -17.07 -7.68 1.83
N LYS A 110 -16.37 -6.95 2.69
CA LYS A 110 -16.38 -5.49 2.81
C LYS A 110 -15.09 -4.91 2.24
N SER A 111 -15.24 -3.78 1.55
CA SER A 111 -14.09 -3.08 0.98
C SER A 111 -14.25 -1.56 1.08
N TYR A 112 -13.10 -0.89 1.18
CA TYR A 112 -12.99 0.55 1.05
C TYR A 112 -12.17 0.82 -0.19
N TYR A 113 -12.74 1.55 -1.15
CA TYR A 113 -12.08 1.83 -2.42
C TYR A 113 -12.34 3.25 -2.91
N LEU A 114 -11.43 3.70 -3.76
CA LEU A 114 -11.57 4.88 -4.59
C LEU A 114 -11.80 4.42 -6.03
N GLU A 115 -12.79 5.00 -6.68
CA GLU A 115 -13.07 4.73 -8.08
C GLU A 115 -12.95 6.01 -8.90
N ILE A 116 -12.27 5.89 -10.03
CA ILE A 116 -11.99 7.00 -10.93
C ILE A 116 -12.32 6.52 -12.34
N GLY A 117 -13.45 6.99 -12.85
CA GLY A 117 -14.13 6.41 -14.01
C GLY A 117 -15.37 7.21 -14.40
N GLU A 118 -16.13 7.62 -13.37
CA GLU A 118 -17.29 8.50 -13.49
C GLU A 118 -17.14 9.76 -12.63
N MET A 119 -16.71 10.85 -13.27
CA MET A 119 -17.25 12.17 -12.96
C MET A 119 -17.32 12.95 -14.27
N VAL A 120 -18.50 13.50 -14.58
CA VAL A 120 -18.68 14.51 -15.64
C VAL A 120 -17.97 15.78 -15.20
N THR A 121 -16.66 15.78 -15.38
CA THR A 121 -15.87 16.99 -15.57
C THR A 121 -14.68 16.53 -16.39
N GLN A 122 -14.63 16.99 -17.64
CA GLN A 122 -13.50 16.82 -18.52
C GLN A 122 -12.25 17.35 -17.80
N ILE A 123 -11.37 16.45 -17.36
CA ILE A 123 -10.04 16.83 -16.86
C ILE A 123 -9.08 16.49 -18.00
N ASP A 124 -8.63 17.54 -18.69
CA ASP A 124 -7.59 17.46 -19.71
C ASP A 124 -6.29 16.89 -19.12
N GLY A 125 -5.52 16.26 -20.01
CA GLY A 125 -4.39 15.39 -19.69
C GLY A 125 -3.35 15.94 -18.71
N ASN A 126 -2.77 15.01 -17.94
CA ASN A 126 -1.79 15.19 -16.86
C ASN A 126 -2.38 15.69 -15.53
N PHE A 127 -3.51 15.12 -15.12
CA PHE A 127 -3.96 15.22 -13.75
C PHE A 127 -3.11 14.30 -12.86
N ILE A 128 -2.27 14.89 -12.02
CA ILE A 128 -1.57 14.22 -10.92
C ILE A 128 -2.19 14.76 -9.64
N GLN A 129 -2.90 13.90 -8.91
CA GLN A 129 -3.47 14.24 -7.60
C GLN A 129 -2.77 13.43 -6.51
N GLU A 130 -2.31 14.10 -5.45
CA GLU A 130 -1.99 13.44 -4.19
C GLU A 130 -3.31 13.16 -3.48
N ILE A 131 -3.63 11.87 -3.30
CA ILE A 131 -4.81 11.47 -2.53
C ILE A 131 -4.34 11.04 -1.15
N LYS A 132 -4.81 11.74 -0.12
CA LYS A 132 -4.65 11.34 1.29
C LYS A 132 -6.00 10.92 1.84
N GLN A 133 -6.09 9.67 2.30
CA GLN A 133 -7.29 9.18 2.96
C GLN A 133 -6.92 8.51 4.28
N ILE A 134 -7.61 8.91 5.35
CA ILE A 134 -7.54 8.26 6.66
C ILE A 134 -8.73 7.31 6.76
N VAL A 135 -8.47 6.02 6.99
CA VAL A 135 -9.51 5.03 7.31
C VAL A 135 -9.40 4.70 8.80
N ASN A 136 -10.49 4.92 9.52
CA ASN A 136 -10.68 4.50 10.90
C ASN A 136 -11.65 3.30 10.90
N TYR A 137 -11.31 2.25 11.64
CA TYR A 137 -12.15 1.04 11.74
C TYR A 137 -13.20 1.11 12.83
#